data_AF-A0A829YCW1-F1
#
_entry.id   AF-A0A829YCW1-F1
#
_cell.length_a   1.000
_cell.length_b   1.000
_cell.length_c   1.000
_cell.angle_alpha   90.00
_cell.angle_beta   90.00
_cell.angle_gamma   90.00
#
_symmetry.space_group_name_H-M   'P 1'
#
loop_
_entity.id
_entity.type
_entity.pdbx_description
1 polymer ?
#
loop_
_entity_poly.entity_id
_entity_poly.type
_entity_poly.pdbx_seq_one_letter_code
_entity_poly.pdbx_strand_id
1 'polypeptide(L)'
;MIKLASANLASVALLLISTATPAAPDYIPAVWRQQSLEFAYQGTATAYSCNTLQRRLEAILRSVGARDGISIVMQRCTDQADAYMQIKLESPVEATEANIAAVTQHTRTDELVAKVRHEALATPENIERFHAEWKTVSMARDTTLKLDSGDCELVKQLRRDVFPRMSIRVVHDNLRCSVAFGNLGQPQLSVAALVPSPLAP
;
A
#
# COMPACT_ATOMS: atom_id res chain seq x y z
N MET A 1 -36.20 67.06 -37.49
CA MET A 1 -35.92 67.16 -36.04
C MET A 1 -35.86 65.75 -35.47
N ILE A 2 -34.66 65.19 -35.31
CA ILE A 2 -34.44 63.80 -34.84
C ILE A 2 -33.77 63.91 -33.46
N LYS A 3 -34.42 63.40 -32.41
CA LYS A 3 -33.89 63.37 -31.04
C LYS A 3 -32.95 62.16 -30.90
N LEU A 4 -31.69 62.39 -30.52
CA LEU A 4 -30.74 61.34 -30.15
C LEU A 4 -31.01 60.83 -28.73
N ALA A 5 -30.88 59.52 -28.58
CA ALA A 5 -31.02 58.76 -27.33
C ALA A 5 -29.77 58.85 -26.45
N SER A 6 -29.96 58.94 -25.14
CA SER A 6 -28.92 58.86 -24.12
C SER A 6 -28.85 57.44 -23.57
N ALA A 7 -27.73 56.73 -23.83
CA ALA A 7 -27.44 55.41 -23.29
C ALA A 7 -26.63 55.54 -21.99
N ASN A 8 -27.17 55.02 -20.88
CA ASN A 8 -26.48 54.93 -19.60
C ASN A 8 -25.56 53.71 -19.58
N LEU A 9 -24.26 53.93 -19.36
CA LEU A 9 -23.25 52.90 -19.13
C LEU A 9 -23.23 52.53 -17.63
N ALA A 10 -23.76 51.37 -17.28
CA ALA A 10 -23.57 50.77 -15.96
C ALA A 10 -22.22 50.02 -15.93
N SER A 11 -21.28 50.51 -15.13
CA SER A 11 -19.98 49.85 -14.90
C SER A 11 -20.18 48.66 -13.95
N VAL A 12 -19.96 47.44 -14.45
CA VAL A 12 -19.92 46.22 -13.65
C VAL A 12 -18.50 46.05 -13.11
N ALA A 13 -18.32 46.24 -11.80
CA ALA A 13 -17.06 46.01 -11.12
C ALA A 13 -16.87 44.50 -10.89
N LEU A 14 -15.96 43.89 -11.65
CA LEU A 14 -15.60 42.47 -11.53
C LEU A 14 -14.64 42.31 -10.33
N LEU A 15 -15.17 41.81 -9.21
CA LEU A 15 -14.36 41.43 -8.04
C LEU A 15 -13.52 40.19 -8.40
N LEU A 16 -12.22 40.38 -8.57
CA LEU A 16 -11.25 39.30 -8.70
C LEU A 16 -11.09 38.60 -7.34
N ILE A 17 -11.77 37.46 -7.18
CA ILE A 17 -11.57 36.57 -6.03
C ILE A 17 -10.29 35.78 -6.33
N SER A 18 -9.18 36.15 -5.69
CA SER A 18 -7.96 35.33 -5.69
C SER A 18 -8.24 34.04 -4.93
N THR A 19 -8.36 32.93 -5.63
CA THR A 19 -8.29 31.60 -5.03
C THR A 19 -6.85 31.33 -4.64
N ALA A 20 -6.52 31.51 -3.36
CA ALA A 20 -5.26 31.04 -2.82
C ALA A 20 -5.22 29.51 -2.95
N THR A 21 -4.37 29.00 -3.84
CA THR A 21 -4.08 27.57 -3.92
C THR A 21 -3.40 27.17 -2.61
N PRO A 22 -3.98 26.28 -1.79
CA PRO A 22 -3.30 25.81 -0.59
C PRO A 22 -1.94 25.22 -0.98
N ALA A 23 -0.90 25.60 -0.25
CA ALA A 23 0.44 25.02 -0.42
C ALA A 23 0.34 23.50 -0.28
N ALA A 24 0.98 22.77 -1.20
CA ALA A 24 1.02 21.32 -1.13
C ALA A 24 1.65 20.92 0.23
N PRO A 25 1.04 19.99 0.98
CA PRO A 25 1.60 19.54 2.25
C PRO A 25 2.98 18.90 2.03
N ASP A 26 3.89 19.11 2.98
CA ASP A 26 5.24 18.49 2.99
C ASP A 26 5.19 16.97 3.25
N TYR A 27 4.00 16.39 3.33
CA TYR A 27 3.72 14.99 3.59
C TYR A 27 2.58 14.49 2.70
N ILE A 28 2.47 13.17 2.56
CA ILE A 28 1.39 12.56 1.78
C ILE A 28 0.27 12.21 2.75
N PRO A 29 -0.91 12.84 2.69
CA PRO A 29 -2.05 12.39 3.49
C PRO A 29 -2.43 10.99 3.02
N ALA A 30 -2.60 10.07 3.97
CA ALA A 30 -2.89 8.67 3.67
C ALA A 30 -4.03 8.13 4.55
N VAL A 31 -4.67 7.07 4.05
CA VAL A 31 -5.67 6.27 4.77
C VAL A 31 -5.28 4.81 4.71
N TRP A 32 -5.73 4.02 5.68
CA TRP A 32 -5.54 2.57 5.69
C TRP A 32 -6.48 1.90 4.69
N ARG A 33 -5.94 1.05 3.81
CA ARG A 33 -6.72 0.18 2.93
C ARG A 33 -6.58 -1.27 3.34
N GLN A 34 -7.68 -1.87 3.80
CA GLN A 34 -7.76 -3.32 4.01
C GLN A 34 -7.83 -4.05 2.67
N GLN A 35 -7.10 -5.15 2.55
CA GLN A 35 -7.13 -6.01 1.38
C GLN A 35 -6.91 -7.47 1.76
N SER A 36 -7.56 -8.36 1.01
CA SER A 36 -7.35 -9.81 1.06
C SER A 36 -6.75 -10.24 -0.27
N LEU A 37 -5.63 -10.96 -0.23
CA LEU A 37 -4.87 -11.40 -1.39
C LEU A 37 -4.61 -12.90 -1.30
N GLU A 38 -4.70 -13.58 -2.43
CA GLU A 38 -4.23 -14.96 -2.55
C GLU A 38 -2.75 -14.93 -2.94
N PHE A 39 -1.94 -15.73 -2.27
CA PHE A 39 -0.53 -15.86 -2.58
C PHE A 39 -0.13 -17.34 -2.64
N ALA A 40 0.58 -17.70 -3.70
CA ALA A 40 1.17 -19.01 -3.87
C ALA A 40 2.69 -18.87 -3.89
N TYR A 41 3.35 -19.48 -2.91
CA TYR A 41 4.79 -19.65 -2.92
C TYR A 41 5.14 -20.93 -3.66
N GLN A 42 6.09 -20.83 -4.59
CA GLN A 42 6.64 -21.97 -5.33
C GLN A 42 8.17 -21.93 -5.28
N GLY A 43 8.75 -22.81 -4.47
CA GLY A 43 10.18 -22.94 -4.29
C GLY A 43 10.82 -23.80 -5.36
N THR A 44 11.82 -23.26 -6.06
CA THR A 44 12.65 -24.06 -6.98
C THR A 44 13.97 -24.48 -6.32
N ALA A 45 14.52 -23.64 -5.45
CA ALA A 45 15.81 -23.85 -4.77
C ALA A 45 15.69 -23.90 -3.24
N THR A 46 14.59 -23.40 -2.69
CA THR A 46 14.40 -23.28 -1.23
C THR A 46 13.07 -23.92 -0.86
N ALA A 47 13.07 -24.74 0.19
CA ALA A 47 11.86 -25.18 0.87
C ALA A 47 11.76 -24.43 2.20
N TYR A 48 10.54 -24.02 2.57
CA TYR A 48 10.28 -23.39 3.86
C TYR A 48 9.43 -24.30 4.72
N SER A 49 9.68 -24.31 6.02
CA SER A 49 8.61 -24.71 6.94
C SER A 49 7.53 -23.63 6.96
N CYS A 50 6.28 -24.04 7.17
CA CYS A 50 5.13 -23.13 7.14
C CYS A 50 5.30 -21.93 8.07
N ASN A 51 5.80 -22.17 9.28
CA ASN A 51 6.05 -21.12 10.27
C ASN A 51 7.16 -20.15 9.84
N THR A 52 8.19 -20.64 9.14
CA THR A 52 9.28 -19.78 8.66
C THR A 52 8.79 -18.90 7.52
N LEU A 53 8.07 -19.48 6.56
CA LEU A 53 7.47 -18.73 5.45
C LEU A 53 6.53 -17.65 5.97
N GLN A 54 5.66 -17.98 6.94
CA GLN A 54 4.75 -17.01 7.54
C GLN A 54 5.51 -15.83 8.15
N ARG A 55 6.54 -16.09 8.98
CA ARG A 55 7.34 -15.03 9.61
C ARG A 55 8.08 -14.17 8.58
N ARG A 56 8.61 -14.78 7.51
CA ARG A 56 9.27 -14.06 6.41
C ARG A 56 8.31 -13.11 5.72
N LEU A 57 7.11 -13.60 5.39
CA LEU A 57 6.05 -12.82 4.77
C LEU A 57 5.63 -11.66 5.66
N GLU A 58 5.35 -11.90 6.94
CA GLU A 58 4.99 -10.85 7.90
C GLU A 58 6.08 -9.78 7.98
N ALA A 59 7.35 -10.17 8.09
CA ALA A 59 8.47 -9.24 8.17
C ALA A 59 8.61 -8.38 6.90
N ILE A 60 8.50 -8.99 5.71
CA ILE A 60 8.58 -8.26 4.44
C ILE A 60 7.38 -7.33 4.28
N LEU A 61 6.16 -7.80 4.54
CA LEU A 61 4.94 -7.00 4.38
C LEU A 61 4.95 -5.79 5.32
N ARG A 62 5.37 -5.96 6.58
CA ARG A 62 5.50 -4.82 7.53
C ARG A 62 6.53 -3.80 7.06
N SER A 63 7.68 -4.26 6.56
CA SER A 63 8.72 -3.32 6.13
C SER A 63 8.31 -2.48 4.92
N VAL A 64 7.46 -3.03 4.05
CA VAL A 64 6.89 -2.32 2.89
C VAL A 64 5.54 -1.65 3.19
N GLY A 65 5.24 -1.42 4.46
CA GLY A 65 4.15 -0.54 4.88
C GLY A 65 2.87 -1.23 5.34
N ALA A 66 2.78 -2.56 5.35
CA ALA A 66 1.63 -3.20 6.00
C ALA A 66 1.65 -2.90 7.52
N ARG A 67 0.49 -2.53 8.08
CA ARG A 67 0.37 -2.28 9.53
C ARG A 67 0.37 -3.60 10.31
N ASP A 68 0.46 -3.50 11.63
CA ASP A 68 0.28 -4.67 12.50
C ASP A 68 -1.10 -5.34 12.32
N GLY A 69 -1.24 -6.59 12.74
CA GLY A 69 -2.49 -7.34 12.53
C GLY A 69 -2.62 -8.03 11.16
N ILE A 70 -1.51 -8.16 10.42
CA ILE A 70 -1.44 -9.04 9.23
C ILE A 70 -1.91 -10.44 9.61
N SER A 71 -2.87 -10.98 8.87
CA SER A 71 -3.37 -12.34 9.04
C SER A 71 -3.02 -13.16 7.82
N ILE A 72 -2.16 -14.17 8.00
CA ILE A 72 -1.78 -15.13 6.95
C ILE A 72 -2.38 -16.48 7.29
N VAL A 73 -3.33 -16.93 6.48
CA VAL A 73 -3.96 -18.25 6.64
C VAL A 73 -3.36 -19.19 5.61
N MET A 74 -2.54 -20.14 6.07
CA MET A 74 -1.99 -21.21 5.24
C MET A 74 -3.10 -22.20 4.86
N GLN A 75 -3.58 -22.14 3.63
CA GLN A 75 -4.63 -23.05 3.15
C GLN A 75 -4.07 -24.42 2.77
N ARG A 76 -2.88 -24.41 2.16
CA ARG A 76 -2.10 -25.62 1.88
C ARG A 76 -0.66 -25.27 2.11
N CYS A 77 -0.05 -25.89 3.11
CA CYS A 77 1.37 -25.79 3.33
C CYS A 77 1.85 -27.16 3.77
N THR A 78 2.66 -27.77 2.93
CA THR A 78 3.50 -28.90 3.30
C THR A 78 4.88 -28.34 3.57
N ASP A 79 5.70 -28.98 4.40
CA ASP A 79 7.12 -28.59 4.59
C ASP A 79 7.98 -28.94 3.34
N GLN A 80 7.38 -28.80 2.15
CA GLN A 80 7.98 -28.92 0.84
C GLN A 80 8.13 -27.51 0.22
N ALA A 81 8.26 -27.44 -1.11
CA ALA A 81 8.57 -26.20 -1.79
C ALA A 81 7.33 -25.34 -2.13
N ASP A 82 6.11 -25.88 -2.03
CA ASP A 82 4.89 -25.17 -2.45
C ASP A 82 3.97 -24.85 -1.26
N ALA A 83 3.47 -23.62 -1.22
CA ALA A 83 2.48 -23.20 -0.23
C ALA A 83 1.44 -22.25 -0.84
N TYR A 84 0.20 -22.37 -0.39
CA TYR A 84 -0.91 -21.51 -0.77
C TYR A 84 -1.51 -20.88 0.48
N MET A 85 -1.71 -19.58 0.43
CA MET A 85 -2.20 -18.82 1.59
C MET A 85 -3.08 -17.65 1.18
N GLN A 86 -3.93 -17.26 2.13
CA GLN A 86 -4.71 -16.04 2.08
C GLN A 86 -4.05 -15.02 3.00
N ILE A 87 -3.69 -13.88 2.46
CA ILE A 87 -3.06 -12.78 3.19
C ILE A 87 -4.10 -11.68 3.34
N LYS A 88 -4.44 -11.35 4.58
CA LYS A 88 -5.21 -10.16 4.93
C LYS A 88 -4.29 -9.15 5.58
N LEU A 89 -4.25 -7.94 5.04
CA LEU A 89 -3.42 -6.86 5.56
C LEU A 89 -4.09 -5.51 5.32
N GLU A 90 -3.59 -4.51 6.04
CA GLU A 90 -3.88 -3.10 5.79
C GLU A 90 -2.59 -2.38 5.43
N SER A 91 -2.61 -1.56 4.39
CA SER A 91 -1.47 -0.76 3.98
C SER A 91 -1.89 0.66 3.55
N PRO A 92 -0.99 1.65 3.64
CA PRO A 92 -1.30 3.03 3.31
C PRO A 92 -1.61 3.18 1.84
N VAL A 93 -2.62 3.97 1.54
CA VAL A 93 -2.85 4.56 0.23
C VAL A 93 -2.98 6.06 0.39
N GLU A 94 -2.52 6.82 -0.59
CA GLU A 94 -2.72 8.26 -0.61
C GLU A 94 -4.22 8.58 -0.50
N ALA A 95 -4.58 9.56 0.32
CA ALA A 95 -5.95 9.97 0.63
C ALA A 95 -6.58 10.79 -0.51
N THR A 96 -6.50 10.26 -1.73
CA THR A 96 -7.22 10.79 -2.89
C THR A 96 -8.71 10.51 -2.74
N GLU A 97 -9.55 11.30 -3.41
CA GLU A 97 -10.99 11.08 -3.43
C GLU A 97 -11.36 9.66 -3.85
N ALA A 98 -10.69 9.13 -4.89
CA ALA A 98 -10.91 7.78 -5.38
C ALA A 98 -10.54 6.71 -4.34
N ASN A 99 -9.41 6.88 -3.63
CA ASN A 99 -9.00 5.94 -2.59
C ASN A 99 -9.91 6.02 -1.37
N ILE A 100 -10.29 7.22 -0.92
CA ILE A 100 -11.25 7.42 0.18
C ILE A 100 -12.57 6.73 -0.16
N ALA A 101 -13.13 6.99 -1.35
CA ALA A 101 -14.37 6.36 -1.78
C ALA A 101 -14.25 4.83 -1.83
N ALA A 102 -13.10 4.27 -2.20
CA ALA A 102 -12.89 2.84 -2.25
C ALA A 102 -12.81 2.20 -0.85
N VAL A 103 -12.22 2.88 0.15
CA VAL A 103 -12.07 2.33 1.51
C VAL A 103 -13.28 2.59 2.42
N THR A 104 -14.16 3.52 2.05
CA THR A 104 -15.41 3.80 2.76
C THR A 104 -16.63 3.12 2.12
N GLN A 105 -16.40 2.25 1.13
CA GLN A 105 -17.44 1.37 0.60
C GLN A 105 -17.60 0.16 1.51
N HIS A 106 -18.83 -0.06 1.97
CA HIS A 106 -19.16 -1.14 2.90
C HIS A 106 -20.17 -2.08 2.27
N THR A 107 -20.02 -3.37 2.54
CA THR A 107 -21.03 -4.38 2.19
C THR A 107 -22.12 -4.42 3.25
N ARG A 108 -23.27 -5.03 2.92
CA ARG A 108 -24.32 -5.28 3.94
C ARG A 108 -23.81 -6.14 5.09
N THR A 109 -22.86 -7.03 4.83
CA THR A 109 -22.24 -7.84 5.88
C THR A 109 -21.43 -6.96 6.82
N ASP A 110 -20.67 -5.99 6.31
CA ASP A 110 -19.91 -5.05 7.13
C ASP A 110 -20.85 -4.20 8.01
N GLU A 111 -21.94 -3.71 7.45
CA GLU A 111 -22.99 -2.98 8.18
C GLU A 111 -23.60 -3.83 9.32
N LEU A 112 -23.92 -5.09 9.05
CA LEU A 112 -24.46 -6.01 10.05
C LEU A 112 -23.45 -6.31 11.17
N VAL A 113 -22.19 -6.55 10.82
CA VAL A 113 -21.12 -6.82 11.79
C VAL A 113 -20.89 -5.59 12.67
N ALA A 114 -20.79 -4.39 12.09
CA ALA A 114 -20.63 -3.15 12.84
C ALA A 114 -21.79 -2.93 13.81
N LYS A 115 -23.03 -3.19 13.37
CA LYS A 115 -24.22 -3.09 14.23
C LYS A 115 -24.18 -4.07 15.42
N VAL A 116 -23.77 -5.33 15.19
CA VAL A 116 -23.65 -6.33 16.27
C VAL A 116 -22.55 -5.92 17.26
N ARG A 117 -21.44 -5.37 16.76
CA ARG A 117 -20.31 -4.91 17.57
C ARG A 117 -20.51 -3.53 18.21
N HIS A 118 -21.60 -2.82 17.87
CA HIS A 118 -21.84 -1.42 18.27
C HIS A 118 -20.70 -0.48 17.82
N GLU A 119 -20.15 -0.74 16.64
CA GLU A 119 -19.07 0.04 16.03
C GLU A 119 -19.63 0.92 14.90
N ALA A 120 -19.00 2.07 14.66
CA ALA A 120 -19.33 2.93 13.53
C ALA A 120 -18.45 2.55 12.31
N LEU A 121 -19.06 2.51 11.13
CA LEU A 121 -18.33 2.34 9.88
C LEU A 121 -17.61 3.63 9.47
N ALA A 122 -16.47 3.48 8.81
CA ALA A 122 -15.71 4.60 8.29
C ALA A 122 -16.45 5.28 7.14
N THR A 123 -16.61 6.59 7.19
CA THR A 123 -17.19 7.45 6.15
C THR A 123 -16.11 8.40 5.63
N PRO A 124 -16.29 9.05 4.47
CA PRO A 124 -15.34 10.03 3.96
C PRO A 124 -15.03 11.14 4.98
N GLU A 125 -15.98 11.50 5.85
CA GLU A 125 -15.84 12.56 6.84
C GLU A 125 -15.07 12.10 8.08
N ASN A 126 -15.27 10.85 8.53
CA ASN A 126 -14.73 10.35 9.80
C ASN A 126 -13.51 9.43 9.65
N ILE A 127 -13.11 9.09 8.41
CA ILE A 127 -11.98 8.19 8.18
C ILE A 127 -10.67 8.76 8.73
N GLU A 128 -9.94 7.92 9.45
CA GLU A 128 -8.61 8.22 9.98
C GLU A 128 -7.66 8.55 8.82
N ARG A 129 -7.12 9.77 8.85
CA ARG A 129 -6.07 10.23 7.94
C ARG A 129 -4.80 10.42 8.74
N PHE A 130 -3.68 10.00 8.17
CA PHE A 130 -2.37 10.13 8.79
C PHE A 130 -1.33 10.63 7.78
N HIS A 131 -0.18 11.03 8.29
CA HIS A 131 0.92 11.51 7.47
C HIS A 131 1.73 10.32 7.00
N ALA A 132 1.99 10.23 5.70
CA ALA A 132 2.79 9.17 5.11
C ALA A 132 3.95 9.73 4.29
N GLU A 133 4.97 8.89 4.11
CA GLU A 133 6.16 9.20 3.31
C GLU A 133 6.57 8.00 2.45
N TRP A 134 7.28 8.27 1.35
CA TRP A 134 7.90 7.23 0.53
C TRP A 134 9.21 6.79 1.17
N LYS A 135 9.24 5.60 1.75
CA LYS A 135 10.45 5.00 2.32
C LYS A 135 11.08 4.01 1.35
N THR A 136 12.37 4.16 1.10
CA THR A 136 13.12 3.15 0.33
C THR A 136 13.49 1.98 1.23
N VAL A 137 13.05 0.78 0.85
CA VAL A 137 13.33 -0.49 1.52
C VAL A 137 14.18 -1.36 0.59
N SER A 138 15.30 -1.86 1.10
CA SER A 138 16.22 -2.72 0.35
C SER A 138 16.18 -4.13 0.90
N MET A 139 15.74 -5.09 0.08
CA MET A 139 15.57 -6.49 0.50
C MET A 139 16.90 -7.15 0.88
N ALA A 140 17.99 -6.78 0.19
CA ALA A 140 19.32 -7.29 0.50
C ALA A 140 19.98 -6.59 1.71
N ARG A 141 19.74 -5.29 1.90
CA ARG A 141 20.47 -4.49 2.89
C ARG A 141 19.73 -4.30 4.21
N ASP A 142 18.42 -4.50 4.24
CA ASP A 142 17.64 -4.37 5.46
C ASP A 142 17.80 -5.62 6.35
N THR A 143 18.68 -5.48 7.35
CA THR A 143 18.99 -6.54 8.31
C THR A 143 17.80 -6.97 9.17
N THR A 144 16.75 -6.15 9.27
CA THR A 144 15.55 -6.50 10.05
C THR A 144 14.73 -7.61 9.39
N LEU A 145 14.82 -7.73 8.06
CA LEU A 145 14.15 -8.78 7.28
C LEU A 145 14.85 -10.14 7.41
N LYS A 146 16.13 -10.11 7.82
CA LYS A 146 17.01 -11.28 7.97
C LYS A 146 17.07 -12.16 6.71
N LEU A 147 16.92 -11.58 5.51
CA LEU A 147 16.84 -12.34 4.27
C LEU A 147 18.20 -12.90 3.87
N ASP A 148 18.20 -14.12 3.36
CA ASP A 148 19.37 -14.79 2.82
C ASP A 148 19.19 -15.11 1.32
N SER A 149 20.15 -15.84 0.75
CA SER A 149 20.12 -16.25 -0.65
C SER A 149 18.91 -17.11 -1.03
N GLY A 150 18.39 -17.90 -0.08
CA GLY A 150 17.22 -18.75 -0.25
C GLY A 150 15.90 -17.97 -0.32
N ASP A 151 15.88 -16.72 0.14
CA ASP A 151 14.72 -15.83 0.08
C ASP A 151 14.52 -15.16 -1.29
N CYS A 152 15.43 -15.36 -2.26
CA CYS A 152 15.33 -14.72 -3.58
C CYS A 152 14.00 -15.01 -4.27
N GLU A 153 13.62 -16.30 -4.35
CA GLU A 153 12.41 -16.69 -5.07
C GLU A 153 11.14 -16.19 -4.37
N LEU A 154 11.14 -16.15 -3.02
CA LEU A 154 10.07 -15.55 -2.24
C LEU A 154 9.88 -14.07 -2.58
N VAL A 155 10.96 -13.28 -2.54
CA VAL A 155 10.92 -11.84 -2.85
C VAL A 155 10.48 -11.60 -4.29
N LYS A 156 10.95 -12.41 -5.23
CA LYS A 156 10.56 -12.33 -6.64
C LYS A 156 9.06 -12.55 -6.85
N GLN A 157 8.48 -13.53 -6.16
CA GLN A 157 7.04 -13.81 -6.26
C GLN A 157 6.21 -12.73 -5.55
N LEU A 158 6.64 -12.25 -4.39
CA LEU A 158 6.00 -11.12 -3.71
C LEU A 158 5.97 -9.85 -4.58
N ARG A 159 7.08 -9.52 -5.23
CA ARG A 159 7.16 -8.40 -6.16
C ARG A 159 6.13 -8.51 -7.29
N ARG A 160 5.89 -9.72 -7.78
CA ARG A 160 4.98 -9.98 -8.89
C ARG A 160 3.51 -9.94 -8.45
N ASP A 161 3.18 -10.60 -7.34
CA ASP A 161 1.80 -10.94 -7.01
C ASP A 161 1.20 -10.05 -5.90
N VAL A 162 2.03 -9.55 -4.99
CA VAL A 162 1.57 -8.81 -3.81
C VAL A 162 1.87 -7.32 -3.90
N PHE A 163 3.11 -6.94 -4.23
CA PHE A 163 3.52 -5.53 -4.24
C PHE A 163 2.68 -4.62 -5.16
N PRO A 164 2.20 -5.06 -6.34
CA PRO A 164 1.34 -4.23 -7.19
C PRO A 164 -0.03 -3.91 -6.57
N ARG A 165 -0.44 -4.62 -5.51
CA ARG A 165 -1.68 -4.39 -4.77
C ARG A 165 -1.47 -3.44 -3.59
N MET A 166 -0.23 -3.07 -3.31
CA MET A 166 0.16 -2.11 -2.28
C MET A 166 0.67 -0.82 -2.92
N SER A 167 0.84 0.23 -2.12
CA SER A 167 1.46 1.49 -2.55
C SER A 167 2.98 1.34 -2.61
N ILE A 168 3.46 0.59 -3.61
CA ILE A 168 4.89 0.26 -3.77
C ILE A 168 5.34 0.59 -5.18
N ARG A 169 6.54 1.17 -5.29
CA ARG A 169 7.22 1.47 -6.56
C ARG A 169 8.58 0.78 -6.56
N VAL A 170 8.91 0.10 -7.66
CA VAL A 170 10.24 -0.53 -7.80
C VAL A 170 11.27 0.56 -8.11
N VAL A 171 12.32 0.67 -7.28
CA VAL A 171 13.42 1.63 -7.45
C VAL A 171 14.61 0.98 -8.13
N HIS A 172 14.93 -0.24 -7.71
CA HIS A 172 16.01 -1.03 -8.30
C HIS A 172 15.62 -2.49 -8.30
N ASP A 173 15.87 -3.17 -9.41
CA ASP A 173 15.57 -4.58 -9.57
C ASP A 173 16.71 -5.31 -10.30
N ASN A 174 17.36 -6.20 -9.56
CA ASN A 174 18.38 -7.09 -10.06
C ASN A 174 18.20 -8.48 -9.46
N LEU A 175 16.96 -8.95 -9.32
CA LEU A 175 16.68 -10.30 -8.81
C LEU A 175 17.26 -11.36 -9.76
N ARG A 176 18.06 -12.27 -9.19
CA ARG A 176 18.74 -13.37 -9.90
C ARG A 176 18.51 -14.67 -9.14
N CYS A 177 17.29 -15.22 -9.26
CA CYS A 177 16.84 -16.36 -8.46
C CYS A 177 16.98 -17.72 -9.17
N SER A 178 17.82 -17.82 -10.21
CA SER A 178 18.05 -19.07 -10.92
C SER A 178 19.36 -19.71 -10.50
N VAL A 179 19.31 -21.01 -10.19
CA VAL A 179 20.47 -21.85 -9.89
C VAL A 179 21.40 -22.04 -11.09
N ALA A 180 20.93 -21.75 -12.32
CA ALA A 180 21.72 -21.87 -13.54
C ALA A 180 22.93 -20.91 -13.57
N PHE A 181 22.94 -19.86 -12.74
CA PHE A 181 24.01 -18.85 -12.69
C PHE A 181 24.99 -19.05 -11.53
N GLY A 182 24.96 -20.21 -10.85
CA GLY A 182 25.84 -20.51 -9.71
C GLY A 182 25.23 -20.13 -8.36
N ASN A 183 25.98 -19.43 -7.50
CA ASN A 183 25.53 -19.06 -6.15
C ASN A 183 24.32 -18.12 -6.20
N LEU A 184 23.24 -18.50 -5.50
CA LEU A 184 22.12 -17.60 -5.25
C LEU A 184 22.63 -16.40 -4.44
N GLY A 185 22.56 -15.21 -5.02
CA GLY A 185 22.80 -13.97 -4.30
C GLY A 185 21.61 -13.62 -3.42
N GLN A 186 21.83 -12.76 -2.42
CA GLN A 186 20.70 -12.13 -1.72
C GLN A 186 19.77 -11.41 -2.71
N PRO A 187 18.46 -11.31 -2.39
CA PRO A 187 17.47 -10.65 -3.24
C PRO A 187 17.81 -9.17 -3.48
N GLN A 188 18.48 -8.86 -4.60
CA GLN A 188 18.80 -7.50 -5.00
C GLN A 188 17.55 -6.78 -5.54
N LEU A 189 16.66 -6.40 -4.64
CA LEU A 189 15.48 -5.59 -4.92
C LEU A 189 15.44 -4.41 -3.94
N SER A 190 15.18 -3.22 -4.46
CA SER A 190 14.85 -2.05 -3.65
C SER A 190 13.55 -1.43 -4.14
N VAL A 191 12.67 -1.10 -3.20
CA VAL A 191 11.36 -0.54 -3.47
C VAL A 191 11.15 0.72 -2.65
N ALA A 192 10.41 1.69 -3.19
CA ALA A 192 9.85 2.80 -2.43
C ALA A 192 8.43 2.41 -2.02
N ALA A 193 8.19 2.25 -0.73
CA ALA A 193 6.89 1.92 -0.15
C ALA A 193 6.31 3.13 0.57
N LEU A 194 5.01 3.36 0.43
CA LEU A 194 4.30 4.36 1.23
C LEU A 194 4.12 3.80 2.64
N VAL A 195 4.68 4.48 3.64
CA VAL A 195 4.63 4.08 5.05
C VAL A 195 4.15 5.25 5.92
N PRO A 196 3.56 5.00 7.11
CA PRO A 196 3.28 6.06 8.07
C PRO A 196 4.58 6.82 8.42
N SER A 197 4.51 8.15 8.39
CA SER A 197 5.60 8.99 8.86
C SER A 197 5.67 8.89 10.39
N PRO A 198 6.83 8.57 10.98
CA PRO A 198 7.02 8.62 12.43
C PRO A 198 7.01 10.06 12.96
N LEU A 199 7.18 11.04 12.07
CA LEU A 199 7.18 12.46 12.38
C LEU A 199 5.84 13.04 11.89
N ALA A 200 4.88 13.17 12.80
CA ALA A 200 3.84 14.17 12.61
C ALA A 200 4.49 15.56 12.80
N PRO A 201 4.20 16.57 11.96
CA PRO A 201 4.63 17.93 12.22
C PRO A 201 4.05 18.47 13.53
#